data_AF-A0A3R6YLB0-F1
#
_entry.id   AF-A0A3R6YLB0-F1
#
_cell.length_a   1.000
_cell.length_b   1.000
_cell.length_c   1.000
_cell.angle_alpha   90.00
_cell.angle_beta   90.00
_cell.angle_gamma   90.00
#
_symmetry.space_group_name_H-M   'P 1'
#
loop_
_entity.id
_entity.type
_entity.pdbx_description
1 polymer ?
#
loop_
_entity_poly.entity_id
_entity_poly.type
_entity_poly.pdbx_seq_one_letter_code
_entity_poly.pdbx_strand_id
1 'polypeptide(L)'
;MHVMRKSYVNLVEEALLVSRELIRVAILWHEMWHEGLEEASRLYFGEHDVAGMMAVLQPLHVMMDKGPETLREVSFNQAFGRDLKEAYEWIQRYLNPQLGANGMYGLEDI
;
A
#
# COMPACT_ATOMS: atom_id res chain seq x y z
N MET A 1 -22.25 -21.17 -6.47
CA MET A 1 -21.99 -20.05 -7.40
C MET A 1 -22.45 -20.32 -8.85
N HIS A 2 -22.13 -21.48 -9.47
CA HIS A 2 -22.39 -21.70 -10.90
C HIS A 2 -23.88 -21.81 -11.29
N VAL A 3 -24.74 -22.34 -10.40
CA VAL A 3 -26.20 -22.45 -10.63
C VAL A 3 -26.90 -21.09 -10.44
N MET A 4 -26.58 -20.32 -9.39
CA MET A 4 -27.11 -18.96 -9.19
C MET A 4 -26.76 -18.02 -10.34
N ARG A 5 -25.52 -18.10 -10.86
CA ARG A 5 -25.09 -17.26 -11.98
C ARG A 5 -25.81 -17.62 -13.29
N LYS A 6 -26.24 -18.88 -13.48
CA LYS A 6 -27.03 -19.29 -14.66
C LYS A 6 -28.48 -18.81 -14.63
N SER A 7 -29.08 -18.71 -13.45
CA SER A 7 -30.50 -18.35 -13.30
C SER A 7 -30.73 -16.85 -13.04
N TYR A 8 -29.76 -16.16 -12.44
CA TYR A 8 -29.89 -14.75 -12.03
C TYR A 8 -28.58 -13.99 -12.26
N VAL A 9 -28.14 -13.92 -13.52
CA VAL A 9 -26.87 -13.28 -13.92
C VAL A 9 -26.77 -11.86 -13.35
N ASN A 10 -27.79 -11.02 -13.58
CA ASN A 10 -27.77 -9.61 -13.20
C ASN A 10 -27.70 -9.41 -11.68
N LEU A 11 -28.48 -10.18 -10.91
CA LEU A 11 -28.49 -10.08 -9.45
C LEU A 11 -27.13 -10.49 -8.84
N VAL A 12 -26.47 -11.49 -9.42
CA VAL A 12 -25.14 -11.92 -8.99
C VAL A 12 -24.08 -10.86 -9.32
N GLU A 13 -24.17 -10.23 -10.49
CA GLU A 13 -23.28 -9.13 -10.89
C GLU A 13 -23.45 -7.90 -9.98
N GLU A 14 -24.70 -7.49 -9.72
CA GLU A 14 -25.03 -6.38 -8.81
C GLU A 14 -24.57 -6.64 -7.38
N ALA A 15 -24.83 -7.84 -6.84
CA ALA A 15 -24.40 -8.21 -5.50
C ALA A 15 -22.86 -8.24 -5.37
N LEU A 16 -22.14 -8.68 -6.42
CA LEU A 16 -20.68 -8.66 -6.45
C LEU A 16 -20.13 -7.23 -6.51
N LEU A 17 -20.76 -6.35 -7.30
CA LEU A 17 -20.40 -4.93 -7.34
C LEU A 17 -20.57 -4.31 -5.95
N VAL A 18 -21.76 -4.43 -5.35
CA VAL A 18 -22.06 -3.88 -4.03
C VAL A 18 -21.14 -4.46 -2.96
N SER A 19 -20.86 -5.76 -2.97
CA SER A 19 -19.94 -6.39 -2.02
C SER A 19 -18.52 -5.84 -2.15
N ARG A 20 -18.02 -5.62 -3.38
CA ARG A 20 -16.70 -5.01 -3.60
C ARG A 20 -16.66 -3.58 -3.12
N GLU A 21 -17.69 -2.79 -3.44
CA GLU A 21 -17.77 -1.40 -2.99
C GLU A 21 -17.90 -1.31 -1.47
N LEU A 22 -18.64 -2.22 -0.81
CA LEU A 22 -18.72 -2.26 0.65
C LEU A 22 -17.38 -2.61 1.28
N ILE A 23 -16.61 -3.55 0.71
CA ILE A 23 -15.25 -3.84 1.18
C ILE A 23 -14.34 -2.63 0.97
N ARG A 24 -14.43 -1.98 -0.19
CA ARG A 24 -13.61 -0.79 -0.53
C ARG A 24 -13.97 0.44 0.31
N VAL A 25 -15.24 0.61 0.68
CA VAL A 25 -15.71 1.68 1.57
C VAL A 25 -15.37 1.39 3.03
N ALA A 26 -15.34 0.12 3.43
CA ALA A 26 -15.10 -0.30 4.82
C ALA A 26 -13.62 -0.25 5.24
N ILE A 27 -12.68 0.00 4.31
CA ILE A 27 -11.25 0.06 4.61
C ILE A 27 -10.64 1.26 3.89
N LEU A 28 -10.55 2.41 4.56
CA LEU A 28 -9.88 3.57 3.99
C LEU A 28 -8.36 3.37 4.00
N TRP A 29 -7.67 3.77 2.93
CA TRP A 29 -6.20 3.86 2.91
C TRP A 29 -5.66 4.61 4.13
N HIS A 30 -6.37 5.65 4.58
CA HIS A 30 -5.99 6.40 5.78
C HIS A 30 -5.96 5.53 7.04
N GLU A 31 -6.94 4.65 7.24
CA GLU A 31 -7.01 3.77 8.41
C GLU A 31 -5.92 2.70 8.33
N MET A 32 -5.74 2.07 7.16
CA MET A 32 -4.68 1.08 6.94
C MET A 32 -3.28 1.66 7.19
N TRP A 33 -3.03 2.87 6.69
CA TRP A 33 -1.76 3.56 6.90
C TRP A 33 -1.59 3.98 8.36
N HIS A 34 -2.65 4.44 9.02
CA HIS A 34 -2.58 4.83 10.43
C HIS A 34 -2.23 3.63 11.33
N GLU A 35 -3.00 2.54 11.21
CA GLU A 35 -2.78 1.31 11.98
C GLU A 35 -1.43 0.67 11.63
N GLY A 36 -1.09 0.60 10.34
CA GLY A 36 0.17 0.03 9.90
C GLY A 36 1.40 0.81 10.37
N LEU A 37 1.32 2.13 10.44
CA LEU A 37 2.40 2.96 10.98
C LEU A 37 2.53 2.83 12.50
N GLU A 38 1.41 2.71 13.22
CA GLU A 38 1.42 2.44 14.66
C GLU A 38 2.12 1.11 14.98
N GLU A 39 1.75 0.05 14.26
CA GLU A 39 2.34 -1.28 14.44
C GLU A 39 3.81 -1.33 14.00
N ALA A 40 4.15 -0.72 12.86
CA ALA A 40 5.54 -0.61 12.41
C ALA A 40 6.41 0.15 13.42
N SER A 41 5.89 1.23 14.00
CA SER A 41 6.57 1.99 15.06
C SER A 41 6.80 1.14 16.31
N ARG A 42 5.78 0.37 16.74
CA ARG A 42 5.89 -0.56 17.88
C ARG A 42 6.98 -1.61 17.65
N LEU A 43 7.02 -2.23 16.47
CA LEU A 43 8.02 -3.23 16.11
C LEU A 43 9.44 -2.64 16.09
N TYR A 44 9.62 -1.47 15.48
CA TYR A 44 10.94 -0.85 15.36
C TYR A 44 11.46 -0.26 16.67
N PHE A 45 10.67 0.59 17.33
CA PHE A 45 11.09 1.30 18.53
C PHE A 45 10.92 0.48 19.82
N GLY A 46 9.92 -0.40 19.88
CA GLY A 46 9.64 -1.23 21.05
C GLY A 46 10.38 -2.55 21.04
N GLU A 47 10.38 -3.26 19.90
CA GLU A 47 10.94 -4.62 19.79
C GLU A 47 12.28 -4.69 19.07
N HIS A 48 12.74 -3.58 18.46
CA HIS A 48 13.90 -3.53 17.57
C HIS A 48 13.82 -4.52 16.39
N ASP A 49 12.61 -4.91 16.00
CA ASP A 49 12.35 -5.82 14.87
C ASP A 49 12.14 -5.04 13.57
N VAL A 50 13.25 -4.83 12.86
CA VAL A 50 13.24 -4.16 11.56
C VAL A 50 12.57 -5.03 10.48
N ALA A 51 12.71 -6.35 10.56
CA ALA A 51 12.13 -7.26 9.56
C ALA A 51 10.60 -7.30 9.69
N GLY A 52 10.10 -7.37 10.93
CA GLY A 52 8.68 -7.26 11.24
C GLY A 52 8.10 -5.91 10.79
N MET A 53 8.75 -4.80 11.13
CA MET A 53 8.36 -3.46 10.67
C MET A 53 8.18 -3.43 9.15
N MET A 54 9.13 -4.00 8.40
CA MET A 54 9.06 -4.06 6.95
C MET A 54 7.94 -4.94 6.41
N ALA A 55 7.66 -6.06 7.06
CA ALA A 55 6.57 -6.95 6.70
C ALA A 55 5.20 -6.25 6.82
N VAL A 56 5.07 -5.26 7.71
CA VAL A 56 3.87 -4.41 7.85
C VAL A 56 3.81 -3.33 6.78
N LEU A 57 4.90 -2.61 6.53
CA LEU A 57 4.90 -1.46 5.62
C LEU A 57 4.87 -1.86 4.13
N GLN A 58 5.54 -2.94 3.74
CA GLN A 58 5.67 -3.32 2.33
C GLN A 58 4.32 -3.57 1.63
N PRO A 59 3.35 -4.30 2.21
CA PRO A 59 2.03 -4.46 1.60
C PRO A 59 1.28 -3.15 1.39
N LEU A 60 1.46 -2.15 2.27
CA LEU A 60 0.83 -0.84 2.15
C LEU A 60 1.40 -0.05 0.96
N HIS A 61 2.71 -0.11 0.76
CA HIS A 61 3.35 0.47 -0.44
C HIS A 61 2.89 -0.23 -1.72
N VAL A 62 2.84 -1.56 -1.73
CA VAL A 62 2.34 -2.36 -2.87
C VAL A 62 0.87 -2.01 -3.18
N MET A 63 0.06 -1.71 -2.17
CA MET A 63 -1.31 -1.23 -2.37
C MET A 63 -1.32 0.14 -3.08
N MET A 64 -0.49 1.09 -2.66
CA MET A 64 -0.41 2.41 -3.27
C MET A 64 0.14 2.38 -4.71
N ASP A 65 1.07 1.47 -5.01
CA ASP A 65 1.65 1.31 -6.35
C ASP A 65 0.62 0.86 -7.41
N LYS A 66 -0.48 0.23 -7.00
CA LYS A 66 -1.60 -0.10 -7.90
C LYS A 66 -2.34 1.15 -8.39
N GLY A 67 -2.16 2.28 -7.72
CA GLY A 67 -2.80 3.55 -8.01
C GLY A 67 -4.18 3.69 -7.35
N PRO A 68 -4.67 4.94 -7.21
CA PRO A 68 -5.96 5.20 -6.59
C PRO A 68 -7.12 4.89 -7.55
N GLU A 69 -8.15 4.21 -7.04
CA GLU A 69 -9.39 3.88 -7.77
C GLU A 69 -10.55 4.82 -7.41
N THR A 70 -10.48 5.50 -6.25
CA THR A 70 -11.55 6.36 -5.74
C THR A 70 -11.08 7.79 -5.47
N LEU A 71 -12.01 8.76 -5.40
CA LEU A 71 -11.67 10.15 -5.06
C LEU A 71 -10.99 10.28 -3.69
N ARG A 72 -11.35 9.44 -2.71
CA ARG A 72 -10.72 9.43 -1.38
C ARG A 72 -9.27 8.97 -1.46
N GLU A 73 -8.99 7.93 -2.25
CA GLU A 73 -7.63 7.44 -2.49
C GLU A 73 -6.81 8.44 -3.29
N VAL A 74 -7.42 9.11 -4.28
CA VAL A 74 -6.78 10.22 -5.01
C VAL A 74 -6.39 11.32 -4.02
N SER A 75 -7.30 11.76 -3.15
CA SER A 75 -7.00 12.77 -2.14
C SER A 75 -5.90 12.32 -1.17
N PHE A 76 -5.92 11.07 -0.72
CA PHE A 76 -4.87 10.52 0.13
C PHE A 76 -3.51 10.50 -0.58
N ASN A 77 -3.47 10.00 -1.82
CA ASN A 77 -2.25 9.90 -2.60
C ASN A 77 -1.67 11.28 -2.93
N GLN A 78 -2.53 12.26 -3.23
CA GLN A 78 -2.12 13.65 -3.44
C GLN A 78 -1.57 14.29 -2.16
N ALA A 79 -2.15 13.99 -1.00
CA ALA A 79 -1.73 14.56 0.27
C ALA A 79 -0.44 13.94 0.84
N PHE A 80 -0.27 12.62 0.71
CA PHE A 80 0.77 11.87 1.44
C PHE A 80 1.65 10.96 0.57
N GLY A 81 1.26 10.68 -0.68
CA GLY A 81 1.89 9.64 -1.50
C GLY A 81 3.36 9.90 -1.83
N ARG A 82 3.73 11.17 -2.03
CA ARG A 82 5.14 11.56 -2.23
C ARG A 82 5.99 11.23 -1.00
N ASP A 83 5.54 11.67 0.17
CA ASP A 83 6.32 11.56 1.41
C ASP A 83 6.44 10.10 1.85
N LEU A 84 5.35 9.33 1.71
CA LEU A 84 5.37 7.88 1.97
C LEU A 84 6.35 7.15 1.05
N LYS A 85 6.36 7.47 -0.25
CA LYS A 85 7.29 6.88 -1.20
C LYS A 85 8.75 7.22 -0.85
N GLU A 86 9.03 8.48 -0.57
CA GLU A 86 10.38 8.93 -0.21
C GLU A 86 10.87 8.25 1.08
N ALA A 87 10.01 8.17 2.11
CA ALA A 87 10.33 7.46 3.35
C ALA A 87 10.66 5.98 3.08
N TYR A 88 9.90 5.32 2.21
CA TYR A 88 10.16 3.92 1.84
C TYR A 88 11.50 3.75 1.14
N GLU A 89 11.85 4.64 0.21
CA GLU A 89 13.16 4.62 -0.47
C GLU A 89 14.32 4.75 0.53
N TRP A 90 14.18 5.60 1.55
CA TRP A 90 15.17 5.69 2.63
C TRP A 90 15.30 4.40 3.42
N ILE A 91 14.17 3.75 3.76
CA ILE A 91 14.20 2.46 4.46
C ILE A 91 14.88 1.40 3.58
N GLN A 92 14.58 1.34 2.28
CA GLN A 92 15.24 0.41 1.36
C GLN A 92 16.75 0.64 1.27
N ARG A 93 17.21 1.89 1.25
CA ARG A 93 18.64 2.23 1.26
C ARG A 93 19.33 1.81 2.56
N TYR A 94 18.66 1.99 3.70
CA TYR A 94 19.15 1.53 4.98
C TYR A 94 19.34 0.01 5.02
N LEU A 95 18.36 -0.74 4.49
CA LEU A 95 18.39 -2.20 4.44
C LEU A 95 19.36 -2.76 3.39
N ASN A 96 19.55 -2.05 2.29
CA ASN A 96 20.49 -2.42 1.24
C ASN A 96 21.42 -1.25 0.88
N PRO A 97 22.49 -1.05 1.67
CA PRO A 97 23.44 0.06 1.46
C PRO A 97 24.11 0.04 0.08
N GLN A 98 24.16 -1.11 -0.59
CA GLN A 98 24.78 -1.25 -1.91
C GLN A 98 23.94 -0.61 -3.03
N LEU A 99 22.62 -0.45 -2.85
CA LEU A 99 21.77 0.28 -3.80
C LEU A 99 22.00 1.80 -3.75
N GLY A 100 22.39 2.35 -2.60
CA GLY A 100 22.65 3.79 -2.43
C GLY A 100 23.93 4.26 -3.11
N ALA A 101 24.93 3.38 -3.26
CA ALA A 101 26.22 3.71 -3.86
C ALA A 101 26.19 3.71 -5.40
N ASN A 102 25.36 2.88 -6.03
CA ASN A 102 25.30 2.74 -7.50
C ASN A 102 24.29 3.68 -8.19
N GLY A 103 23.40 4.34 -7.44
CA GLY A 103 22.42 5.28 -7.99
C GLY A 103 22.92 6.72 -8.19
N MET A 104 24.12 7.05 -7.68
CA MET A 104 24.68 8.41 -7.73
C MET A 104 25.79 8.61 -8.79
N TYR A 105 26.25 7.53 -9.44
CA TYR A 105 27.28 7.57 -10.49
C TYR A 105 26.73 7.24 -11.89
N GLY A 106 25.45 7.50 -12.14
CA GLY A 106 24.76 7.10 -13.38
C GLY A 106 24.33 8.24 -14.31
N LEU A 107 24.72 9.49 -14.05
CA LEU A 107 24.31 10.65 -14.85
C LEU A 107 25.46 11.58 -15.29
N GLU A 108 26.71 11.13 -15.25
CA GLU A 108 27.83 11.92 -15.78
C GLU A 108 28.57 11.28 -16.97
N ASP A 109 28.19 10.10 -17.45
CA ASP A 109 28.77 9.53 -18.68
C ASP A 109 27.70 8.92 -19.57
N ILE A 110 27.24 9.71 -20.56
CA ILE A 110 26.86 9.44 -21.97
C ILE A 110 25.92 10.55 -22.46
#